data_AF-A0A966XMP9-F1
#
_entry.id   AF-A0A966XMP9-F1
#
_cell.length_a   1.000
_cell.length_b   1.000
_cell.length_c   1.000
_cell.angle_alpha   90.00
_cell.angle_beta   90.00
_cell.angle_gamma   90.00
#
_symmetry.space_group_name_H-M   'P 1'
#
loop_
_entity.id
_entity.type
_entity.pdbx_description
1 polymer ?
#
loop_
_entity_poly.entity_id
_entity_poly.type
_entity_poly.pdbx_seq_one_letter_code
_entity_poly.pdbx_strand_id
1 'polypeptide(L)'
;MIWVSFLFALLFSWIGFVNTFWGNDPYFGLIIFALSFIYYVPLIKMIERNLNFVLIRRIMIVLGVLILWASLGVGELFDKIELMRQSLPFTNITGI
;
A
#
# COMPACT_ATOMS: atom_id res chain seq x y z
N MET A 1 14.80 5.11 -11.65
CA MET A 1 13.55 5.63 -11.04
C MET A 1 12.40 4.65 -11.23
N ILE A 2 12.09 4.21 -12.46
CA ILE A 2 11.00 3.25 -12.76
C ILE A 2 11.03 1.95 -11.94
N TRP A 3 12.19 1.30 -11.82
CA TRP A 3 12.32 0.05 -11.05
C TRP A 3 12.01 0.22 -9.56
N VAL A 4 12.38 1.38 -8.99
CA VAL A 4 12.14 1.71 -7.58
C VAL A 4 10.65 1.92 -7.36
N SER A 5 9.99 2.70 -8.23
CA SER A 5 8.54 2.90 -8.16
C SER A 5 7.77 1.59 -8.28
N PHE A 6 8.20 0.70 -9.18
CA PHE A 6 7.57 -0.61 -9.33
C PHE A 6 7.73 -1.50 -8.09
N LEU A 7 8.92 -1.50 -7.47
CA LEU A 7 9.14 -2.20 -6.20
C LEU A 7 8.21 -1.69 -5.09
N PHE A 8 8.08 -0.36 -4.96
CA PHE A 8 7.15 0.24 -4.01
C PHE A 8 5.68 -0.08 -4.35
N ALA A 9 5.30 -0.11 -5.62
CA ALA A 9 3.97 -0.50 -6.05
C ALA A 9 3.63 -1.92 -5.60
N LEU A 10 4.53 -2.88 -5.82
CA LEU A 10 4.35 -4.26 -5.37
C LEU A 10 4.28 -4.36 -3.85
N LEU A 11 5.19 -3.67 -3.15
CA LEU A 11 5.24 -3.66 -1.69
C LEU A 11 3.95 -3.10 -1.09
N PHE A 12 3.48 -1.93 -1.55
CA PHE A 12 2.24 -1.34 -1.06
C PHE A 12 1.00 -2.15 -1.46
N SER A 13 1.02 -2.79 -2.63
CA SER A 13 -0.05 -3.73 -3.02
C SER A 13 -0.11 -4.91 -2.06
N TRP A 14 1.03 -5.47 -1.67
CA TRP A 14 1.08 -6.57 -0.70
C TRP A 14 0.59 -6.13 0.68
N ILE A 15 1.06 -4.97 1.16
CA ILE A 15 0.61 -4.40 2.43
C ILE A 15 -0.90 -4.18 2.44
N GLY A 16 -1.44 -3.56 1.38
CA GLY A 16 -2.88 -3.33 1.23
C GLY A 16 -3.64 -4.65 1.22
N PHE A 17 -3.18 -5.63 0.44
CA PHE A 17 -3.78 -6.96 0.37
C PHE A 17 -3.87 -7.64 1.75
N VAL A 18 -2.77 -7.68 2.50
CA VAL A 18 -2.77 -8.27 3.85
C VAL A 18 -3.75 -7.53 4.77
N ASN A 19 -3.72 -6.19 4.76
CA ASN A 19 -4.61 -5.39 5.60
C ASN A 19 -6.09 -5.48 5.21
N THR A 20 -6.41 -5.77 3.94
CA THR A 20 -7.79 -5.96 3.48
C THR A 20 -8.39 -7.26 3.98
N PHE A 21 -7.60 -8.33 4.02
CA PHE A 21 -8.11 -9.68 4.21
C PHE A 21 -7.81 -10.29 5.59
N TRP A 22 -6.88 -9.71 6.34
CA TRP A 22 -6.51 -10.13 7.70
C TRP A 22 -6.41 -8.96 8.66
N GLY A 23 -7.04 -9.10 9.83
CA GLY A 23 -7.01 -8.12 10.92
C GLY A 23 -8.28 -7.28 11.03
N ASN A 24 -8.15 -6.09 11.61
CA ASN A 24 -9.27 -5.34 12.16
C ASN A 24 -10.02 -4.39 11.19
N ASP A 25 -9.33 -3.79 10.22
CA ASP A 25 -9.91 -2.77 9.32
C ASP A 25 -9.61 -3.09 7.84
N PRO A 26 -10.56 -3.73 7.14
CA PRO A 26 -10.44 -4.02 5.72
C PRO A 26 -10.41 -2.78 4.83
N TYR A 27 -11.11 -1.70 5.22
CA TYR A 27 -11.23 -0.48 4.42
C TYR A 27 -9.90 0.28 4.36
N PHE A 28 -9.18 0.32 5.49
CA PHE A 28 -7.81 0.82 5.52
C PHE A 28 -6.90 0.07 4.53
N GLY A 29 -6.98 -1.26 4.52
CA GLY A 29 -6.24 -2.09 3.56
C GLY A 29 -6.61 -1.79 2.11
N LEU A 30 -7.91 -1.63 1.82
CA LEU A 30 -8.40 -1.29 0.48
C LEU A 30 -7.89 0.08 0.02
N ILE A 31 -7.84 1.07 0.91
CA ILE A 31 -7.29 2.39 0.59
C ILE A 31 -5.80 2.28 0.25
N ILE A 32 -5.00 1.55 1.04
CA ILE A 32 -3.58 1.34 0.73
C ILE A 32 -3.41 0.60 -0.60
N PHE A 33 -4.23 -0.42 -0.84
CA PHE A 33 -4.21 -1.18 -2.09
C PHE A 33 -4.56 -0.29 -3.28
N ALA A 34 -5.55 0.59 -3.16
CA ALA A 34 -5.89 1.56 -4.19
C ALA A 34 -4.75 2.57 -4.42
N LEU A 35 -4.14 3.07 -3.34
CA LEU A 35 -3.02 4.02 -3.42
C LEU A 35 -1.75 3.40 -4.03
N SER A 36 -1.54 2.10 -3.87
CA SER A 36 -0.41 1.40 -4.50
C SER A 36 -0.44 1.56 -6.02
N PHE A 37 -1.63 1.69 -6.63
CA PHE A 37 -1.75 1.81 -8.07
C PHE A 37 -1.05 3.06 -8.62
N ILE A 38 -1.01 4.14 -7.82
CA ILE A 38 -0.36 5.41 -8.18
C ILE A 38 1.15 5.20 -8.42
N TYR A 39 1.76 4.16 -7.83
CA TYR A 39 3.17 3.84 -8.00
C TYR A 39 3.48 2.99 -9.24
N TYR A 40 2.47 2.48 -9.96
CA TYR A 40 2.74 1.80 -11.24
C TYR A 40 3.11 2.80 -12.33
N VAL A 41 4.10 2.39 -13.14
CA VAL A 41 4.73 3.20 -14.20
C VAL A 41 3.75 3.90 -15.16
N PRO A 42 2.63 3.28 -15.60
CA PRO A 42 1.68 3.95 -16.50
C PRO A 42 0.99 5.15 -15.85
N LEU A 43 0.60 5.03 -14.58
CA LEU A 43 -0.09 6.08 -13.84
C LEU A 43 0.85 7.25 -13.52
N ILE A 44 2.09 6.96 -13.14
CA ILE A 44 3.12 8.00 -12.93
C ILE A 44 3.32 8.83 -14.20
N LYS A 45 3.50 8.18 -15.36
CA LYS A 45 3.70 8.87 -16.63
C LYS A 45 2.49 9.72 -17.05
N MET A 46 1.27 9.28 -16.71
CA MET A 46 0.05 10.05 -16.98
C MET A 46 -0.04 11.30 -16.09
N ILE A 47 0.34 11.17 -14.81
CA ILE A 47 0.35 12.26 -13.83
C ILE A 47 1.45 13.29 -14.16
N GLU A 48 2.65 12.83 -14.49
CA GLU A 48 3.81 13.67 -14.86
C GLU A 48 3.58 14.50 -16.13
N ARG A 49 2.67 14.09 -17.01
CA ARG A 49 2.37 14.84 -18.25
C ARG A 49 1.66 16.18 -17.99
N ASN A 50 0.93 16.28 -16.88
CA ASN A 50 0.05 17.42 -16.59
C ASN A 50 0.51 18.26 -15.39
N LEU A 51 1.52 17.79 -14.64
CA LEU A 51 1.95 18.40 -13.39
C LEU A 51 3.48 18.49 -13.30
N ASN A 52 3.99 19.37 -12.44
CA ASN A 52 5.43 19.52 -12.24
C ASN A 52 6.03 18.24 -11.64
N PHE A 53 6.96 17.62 -12.39
CA PHE A 53 7.68 16.40 -12.03
C PHE A 53 8.29 16.43 -10.61
N VAL A 54 8.87 17.56 -10.21
CA VAL A 54 9.51 17.69 -8.88
C VAL A 54 8.47 17.62 -7.77
N LEU A 55 7.29 18.22 -7.98
CA LEU A 55 6.20 18.22 -7.02
C LEU A 55 5.62 16.81 -6.85
N ILE A 56 5.35 16.11 -7.96
CA ILE A 56 4.83 14.73 -7.94
C ILE A 56 5.78 13.82 -7.16
N ARG A 57 7.08 13.89 -7.46
CA ARG A 57 8.07 13.06 -6.78
C ARG A 57 8.07 13.29 -5.26
N ARG A 58 7.93 14.54 -4.81
CA ARG A 58 7.83 14.86 -3.37
C ARG A 58 6.57 14.27 -2.75
N ILE A 59 5.42 14.42 -3.41
CA ILE A 59 4.14 13.86 -2.95
C ILE A 59 4.24 12.34 -2.82
N MET A 60 4.82 11.66 -3.82
CA MET A 60 5.00 10.21 -3.79
C MET A 60 5.92 9.73 -2.66
N ILE A 61 6.96 10.49 -2.32
CA ILE A 61 7.84 10.16 -1.19
C ILE A 61 7.06 10.28 0.13
N VAL A 62 6.36 11.41 0.33
CA VAL A 62 5.56 11.63 1.54
C VAL A 62 4.49 10.56 1.69
N LEU A 63 3.77 10.25 0.61
CA LEU A 63 2.71 9.24 0.62
C LEU A 63 3.27 7.83 0.90
N GLY A 64 4.47 7.51 0.39
CA GLY A 64 5.10 6.22 0.66
C GLY A 64 5.53 6.08 2.11
N VAL A 65 6.08 7.15 2.70
CA VAL A 65 6.40 7.19 4.13
C VAL A 65 5.14 7.04 4.98
N LEU A 66 4.04 7.71 4.61
CA LEU A 66 2.75 7.59 5.31
C LEU A 66 2.20 6.16 5.25
N ILE A 67 2.24 5.49 4.09
CA ILE A 67 1.80 4.09 3.98
C ILE A 67 2.63 3.19 4.87
N LEU A 68 3.96 3.32 4.84
CA LEU A 68 4.85 2.50 5.68
C LEU A 68 4.62 2.75 7.16
N TRP A 69 4.55 4.02 7.58
CA TRP A 69 4.32 4.38 8.96
C TRP A 69 2.96 3.89 9.45
N ALA A 70 1.90 4.13 8.68
CA ALA A 70 0.56 3.72 9.04
C ALA A 70 0.45 2.20 9.12
N SER A 71 1.09 1.45 8.21
CA SER A 71 1.00 -0.01 8.17
C SER A 71 1.84 -0.68 9.26
N LEU A 72 3.08 -0.21 9.47
CA LEU A 72 4.00 -0.79 10.46
C LEU A 72 3.65 -0.35 11.89
N GLY A 73 3.24 0.90 12.09
CA GLY A 73 3.00 1.47 13.41
C GLY A 73 1.58 1.26 13.91
N VAL A 74 0.58 1.57 13.09
CA VAL A 74 -0.84 1.58 13.50
C VAL A 74 -1.59 0.36 12.99
N GLY A 75 -1.23 -0.12 11.80
CA GLY A 75 -1.91 -1.19 11.09
C GLY A 75 -1.49 -2.59 11.53
N GLU A 76 -0.62 -2.73 12.54
CA GLU A 76 -0.21 -4.02 13.12
C GLU A 76 0.21 -5.05 12.05
N LEU A 77 0.92 -4.58 11.01
CA LEU A 77 1.17 -5.38 9.80
C LEU A 77 1.79 -6.76 10.10
N PHE A 78 2.71 -6.85 11.06
CA PHE A 78 3.36 -8.11 11.40
C PHE A 78 2.38 -9.13 11.99
N ASP A 79 1.49 -8.69 12.88
CA ASP A 79 0.46 -9.56 13.46
C ASP A 79 -0.53 -10.01 12.38
N LYS A 80 -0.89 -9.12 11.46
CA LYS A 80 -1.74 -9.45 10.30
C LYS A 80 -1.08 -10.45 9.34
N ILE A 81 0.23 -10.34 9.13
CA ILE A 81 1.00 -11.33 8.34
C ILE A 81 0.99 -12.69 9.04
N GLU A 82 1.13 -12.73 10.36
CA GLU A 82 1.07 -13.99 11.12
C GLU A 82 -0.35 -14.59 11.07
N LEU A 83 -1.39 -13.77 11.23
CA LEU A 83 -2.78 -14.19 11.03
C LEU A 83 -3.02 -14.74 9.62
N MET A 84 -2.47 -14.09 8.60
CA MET A 84 -2.51 -14.58 7.22
C MET A 84 -1.88 -15.96 7.13
N ARG A 85 -0.67 -16.14 7.66
CA ARG A 85 0.04 -17.43 7.60
C ARG A 85 -0.77 -18.58 8.22
N GLN A 86 -1.53 -18.31 9.27
CA GLN A 86 -2.32 -19.32 9.98
C GLN A 86 -3.64 -19.67 9.29
N SER A 87 -4.25 -18.73 8.57
CA SER A 87 -5.60 -18.89 8.02
C SER A 87 -5.67 -18.94 6.49
N LEU A 88 -4.59 -18.62 5.78
CA LEU A 88 -4.51 -18.73 4.32
C LEU A 88 -4.96 -20.13 3.85
N PRO A 89 -5.86 -20.26 2.85
CA PRO A 89 -6.38 -19.22 1.94
C PRO A 89 -7.65 -18.49 2.42
N PHE A 90 -8.11 -18.74 3.65
CA PHE A 90 -9.29 -18.10 4.20
C PHE A 90 -8.95 -16.76 4.83
N THR A 91 -9.79 -15.76 4.57
CA THR A 91 -9.69 -14.42 5.17
C THR A 91 -10.05 -14.48 6.65
N ASN A 92 -9.41 -13.64 7.48
CA ASN A 92 -9.73 -13.54 8.91
C ASN A 92 -9.83 -12.07 9.33
N ILE A 93 -11.04 -11.54 9.24
CA ILE A 93 -11.36 -10.16 9.59
C ILE A 93 -11.90 -10.14 11.02
N THR A 94 -11.25 -9.37 11.89
CA THR A 94 -11.50 -9.33 13.33
C THR A 94 -12.24 -8.06 13.78
N GLY A 95 -12.47 -7.10 12.88
CA GLY A 95 -13.16 -5.83 13.16
C GLY A 95 -13.96 -5.30 11.96
N ILE A 96 -14.54 -4.10 12.07
CA ILE A 96 -15.31 -3.39 11.04
C ILE A 96 -14.89 -1.92 11.01
#